data_AF-A0A954RLH9-F1
#
_entry.id   AF-A0A954RLH9-F1
#
_cell.length_a   1.000
_cell.length_b   1.000
_cell.length_c   1.000
_cell.angle_alpha   90.00
_cell.angle_beta   90.00
_cell.angle_gamma   90.00
#
_symmetry.space_group_name_H-M   'P 1'
#
loop_
_entity.id
_entity.type
_entity.pdbx_description
1 polymer ?
#
loop_
_entity_poly.entity_id
_entity_poly.type
_entity_poly.pdbx_seq_one_letter_code
_entity_poly.pdbx_strand_id
1 'polypeptide(L)'
;MNWPNVKLIFLREMRDQLRDRRTLFMIAVLPMLLYPLMGMTFFQVLQFMQEHPTKVVVVGAATLPADPALMIDGQFNPKMFSKPERARLLEVERPEQDVRTEDVARWAQLQLDEGRYDAVVYFPPDFSQKLTDYTNASGRIKSTGIPHPR
;
A
#
# COMPACT_ATOMS: atom_id res chain seq x y z
N MET A 1 -60.83 -21.93 -12.69
CA MET A 1 -59.54 -22.66 -12.60
C MET A 1 -59.52 -23.42 -11.29
N ASN A 2 -59.39 -24.75 -11.31
CA ASN A 2 -59.47 -25.58 -10.08
C ASN A 2 -58.15 -25.49 -9.28
N TRP A 3 -57.97 -24.39 -8.56
CA TRP A 3 -56.87 -24.13 -7.63
C TRP A 3 -56.56 -25.26 -6.62
N PRO A 4 -57.55 -25.96 -6.04
CA PRO A 4 -57.28 -27.07 -5.11
C PRO A 4 -56.49 -28.21 -5.76
N ASN A 5 -56.81 -28.54 -7.02
CA ASN A 5 -56.12 -29.60 -7.77
C ASN A 5 -54.69 -29.18 -8.14
N VAL A 6 -54.49 -27.93 -8.56
CA VAL A 6 -53.16 -27.38 -8.86
C VAL A 6 -52.27 -27.43 -7.63
N LYS A 7 -52.79 -27.06 -6.44
CA LYS A 7 -52.04 -27.12 -5.18
C LYS A 7 -51.62 -28.54 -4.79
N LEU A 8 -52.52 -29.52 -4.97
CA LEU A 8 -52.24 -30.94 -4.71
C LEU A 8 -51.14 -31.50 -5.61
N ILE A 9 -51.19 -31.18 -6.92
CA ILE A 9 -50.18 -31.59 -7.89
C ILE A 9 -48.84 -30.95 -7.55
N PHE A 10 -48.82 -29.64 -7.27
CA PHE A 10 -47.61 -28.91 -6.91
C PHE A 10 -46.93 -29.48 -5.66
N LEU A 11 -47.66 -29.70 -4.57
CA LEU A 11 -47.10 -30.26 -3.34
C LEU A 11 -46.52 -31.67 -3.55
N ARG A 12 -47.17 -32.48 -4.38
CA ARG A 12 -46.67 -33.83 -4.71
C ARG A 12 -45.35 -33.75 -5.48
N GLU A 13 -45.29 -32.89 -6.49
CA GLU A 13 -44.11 -32.67 -7.33
C GLU A 13 -42.94 -32.08 -6.52
N MET A 14 -43.21 -31.10 -5.66
CA MET A 14 -42.21 -30.48 -4.81
C MET A 14 -41.64 -31.51 -3.82
N ARG A 15 -42.48 -32.37 -3.25
CA ARG A 15 -42.02 -33.47 -2.39
C ARG A 15 -41.20 -34.51 -3.16
N ASP A 16 -41.55 -34.79 -4.41
CA ASP A 16 -40.78 -35.70 -5.26
C ASP A 16 -39.41 -35.11 -5.60
N GLN A 17 -39.35 -33.82 -5.97
CA GLN A 17 -38.10 -33.10 -6.16
C GLN A 17 -37.25 -33.01 -4.88
N LEU A 18 -37.89 -32.81 -3.72
CA LEU A 18 -37.19 -32.83 -2.43
C LEU A 18 -36.64 -34.23 -2.08
N ARG A 19 -37.19 -35.29 -2.66
CA ARG A 19 -36.70 -36.66 -2.46
C ARG A 19 -35.52 -36.98 -3.37
N ASP A 20 -35.40 -36.27 -4.50
CA ASP A 20 -34.21 -36.34 -5.33
C ASP A 20 -33.05 -35.56 -4.71
N ARG A 21 -32.36 -36.25 -3.79
CA ARG A 21 -31.14 -35.76 -3.15
C ARG A 21 -30.05 -35.37 -4.13
N ARG A 22 -30.00 -35.94 -5.34
CA ARG A 22 -28.97 -35.60 -6.33
C ARG A 22 -29.22 -34.21 -6.89
N THR A 23 -30.48 -33.94 -7.26
CA THR A 23 -30.90 -32.64 -7.80
C THR A 23 -30.86 -31.55 -6.74
N LEU A 24 -31.38 -31.81 -5.53
CA LEU A 24 -31.28 -30.87 -4.41
C LEU A 24 -29.83 -30.57 -4.02
N PHE A 25 -28.97 -31.58 -4.00
CA PHE A 25 -27.56 -31.37 -3.71
C PHE A 25 -26.92 -30.45 -4.75
N MET A 26 -27.17 -30.68 -6.04
CA MET A 26 -26.57 -29.88 -7.10
C MET A 26 -27.07 -28.43 -7.13
N ILE A 27 -28.35 -28.19 -6.87
CA ILE A 27 -28.97 -26.86 -7.01
C ILE A 27 -28.86 -26.02 -5.72
N ALA A 28 -28.88 -26.66 -4.54
CA ALA A 28 -28.85 -25.94 -3.27
C ALA A 28 -27.51 -26.13 -2.52
N VAL A 29 -27.12 -27.38 -2.26
CA VAL A 29 -25.98 -27.66 -1.38
C VAL A 29 -24.64 -27.32 -2.05
N LEU A 30 -24.45 -27.75 -3.29
CA LEU A 30 -23.24 -27.53 -4.06
C LEU A 30 -22.92 -26.03 -4.20
N PRO A 31 -23.83 -25.14 -4.67
CA PRO A 31 -23.52 -23.72 -4.74
C PRO A 31 -23.36 -23.08 -3.36
N MET A 32 -24.12 -23.53 -2.35
CA MET A 32 -23.97 -23.03 -0.98
C MET A 32 -22.61 -23.38 -0.36
N LEU A 33 -21.93 -24.44 -0.83
CA LEU A 33 -20.55 -24.75 -0.43
C LEU A 33 -19.51 -24.14 -1.38
N LEU A 34 -19.71 -24.32 -2.68
CA LEU A 34 -18.77 -23.95 -3.71
C LEU A 34 -18.63 -22.43 -3.83
N TYR A 35 -19.73 -21.68 -3.81
CA TYR A 35 -19.66 -20.22 -4.02
C TYR A 35 -18.98 -19.52 -2.85
N PRO A 36 -19.26 -19.82 -1.57
CA PRO A 36 -18.50 -19.26 -0.46
C PRO A 36 -17.03 -19.68 -0.50
N LEU A 37 -16.73 -20.94 -0.85
CA LEU A 37 -15.34 -21.39 -0.97
C LEU A 37 -14.59 -20.60 -2.05
N MET A 38 -15.18 -20.48 -3.24
CA MET A 38 -14.63 -19.65 -4.32
C MET A 38 -14.53 -18.19 -3.90
N GLY A 39 -15.56 -17.62 -3.27
CA GLY A 39 -15.56 -16.26 -2.76
C GLY A 39 -14.43 -16.01 -1.76
N MET A 40 -14.18 -16.94 -0.83
CA MET A 40 -13.05 -16.87 0.09
C MET A 40 -11.71 -16.90 -0.64
N THR A 41 -11.54 -17.79 -1.64
CA THR A 41 -10.30 -17.82 -2.44
C THR A 41 -10.08 -16.52 -3.21
N PHE A 42 -11.12 -15.95 -3.82
CA PHE A 42 -11.01 -14.64 -4.47
C PHE A 42 -10.67 -13.54 -3.47
N PHE A 43 -11.31 -13.53 -2.30
CA PHE A 43 -11.03 -12.53 -1.27
C PHE A 43 -9.59 -12.60 -0.75
N GLN A 44 -9.04 -13.81 -0.59
CA GLN A 44 -7.63 -14.00 -0.23
C GLN A 44 -6.68 -13.43 -1.29
N VAL A 45 -6.95 -13.67 -2.58
CA VAL A 45 -6.14 -13.09 -3.68
C VAL A 45 -6.26 -11.57 -3.70
N LEU A 46 -7.46 -11.03 -3.50
CA LEU A 46 -7.68 -9.59 -3.44
C LEU A 46 -6.92 -8.96 -2.27
N GLN A 47 -6.89 -9.60 -1.10
CA GLN A 47 -6.10 -9.13 0.04
C GLN A 47 -4.60 -9.11 -0.27
N PHE A 48 -4.07 -10.14 -0.91
CA PHE A 48 -2.66 -10.18 -1.30
C PHE A 48 -2.28 -9.08 -2.30
N MET A 49 -3.22 -8.67 -3.15
CA MET A 49 -3.03 -7.57 -4.09
C MET A 49 -3.15 -6.18 -3.46
N GLN A 50 -3.59 -6.07 -2.20
CA GLN A 50 -3.61 -4.78 -1.51
C GLN A 50 -2.17 -4.37 -1.17
N GLU A 51 -1.76 -3.20 -1.66
CA GLU A 51 -0.49 -2.60 -1.29
C GLU A 51 -0.58 -2.18 0.19
N HIS A 52 0.19 -2.84 1.05
CA HIS A 52 0.26 -2.49 2.47
C HIS A 52 0.99 -1.16 2.65
N PRO A 53 0.49 -0.27 3.53
CA PRO A 53 1.21 0.95 3.87
C PRO A 53 2.54 0.58 4.54
N THR A 54 3.63 1.09 3.99
CA THR A 54 4.99 0.92 4.51
C THR A 54 5.25 1.99 5.56
N LYS A 55 5.60 1.57 6.78
CA LYS A 55 5.91 2.48 7.88
C LYS A 55 7.35 2.96 7.77
N VAL A 56 7.53 4.25 7.58
CA VAL A 56 8.84 4.88 7.40
C VAL A 56 9.05 5.91 8.48
N VAL A 57 10.12 5.77 9.26
CA VAL A 57 10.52 6.81 10.21
C VAL A 57 11.60 7.70 9.60
N VAL A 58 11.41 9.01 9.72
CA VAL A 58 12.35 10.01 9.21
C VAL A 58 13.06 10.69 10.36
N VAL A 59 14.37 10.48 10.45
CA VAL A 59 15.26 11.10 11.44
C VAL A 59 15.95 12.31 10.80
N GLY A 60 15.94 13.45 11.47
CA GLY A 60 16.56 14.68 10.97
C GLY A 60 15.69 15.49 10.00
N ALA A 61 14.36 15.26 9.98
CA ALA A 61 13.43 15.97 9.10
C ALA A 61 13.47 17.50 9.27
N ALA A 62 13.81 18.01 10.47
CA ALA A 62 13.91 19.44 10.75
C ALA A 62 15.06 20.14 10.00
N THR A 63 16.06 19.39 9.53
CA THR A 63 17.22 19.93 8.83
C THR A 63 17.04 19.93 7.31
N LEU A 64 15.86 19.55 6.81
CA LEU A 64 15.57 19.55 5.39
C LEU A 64 15.48 20.98 4.85
N PRO A 65 16.07 21.26 3.67
CA PRO A 65 15.91 22.56 3.02
C PRO A 65 14.46 22.77 2.56
N ALA A 66 14.05 24.04 2.47
CA ALA A 66 12.74 24.42 1.95
C ALA A 66 12.62 24.17 0.42
N ASP A 67 13.73 24.23 -0.31
CA ASP A 67 13.80 23.96 -1.74
C ASP A 67 15.04 23.10 -2.07
N PRO A 68 14.87 21.94 -2.75
CA PRO A 68 13.61 21.29 -3.10
C PRO A 68 12.85 20.79 -1.87
N ALA A 69 11.53 21.04 -1.84
CA ALA A 69 10.65 20.56 -0.78
C ALA A 69 10.50 19.03 -0.84
N LEU A 70 11.35 18.32 -0.09
CA LEU A 70 11.34 16.86 0.02
C LEU A 70 10.13 16.35 0.81
N MET A 71 9.68 17.13 1.79
CA MET A 71 8.53 16.82 2.63
C MET A 71 7.55 18.00 2.68
N ILE A 72 6.26 17.69 2.72
CA ILE A 72 5.14 18.63 2.83
C ILE A 72 4.20 18.06 3.89
N ASP A 73 3.84 18.85 4.89
CA ASP A 73 2.91 18.47 5.96
C ASP A 73 3.24 17.14 6.66
N GLY A 74 4.53 16.83 6.80
CA GLY A 74 5.02 15.62 7.45
C GLY A 74 5.03 14.36 6.56
N GLN A 75 4.64 14.46 5.29
CA GLN A 75 4.76 13.38 4.30
C GLN A 75 5.80 13.72 3.23
N PHE A 76 6.25 12.72 2.47
CA PHE A 76 7.08 12.97 1.30
C PHE A 76 6.29 13.69 0.21
N ASN A 77 6.93 14.64 -0.48
CA ASN A 77 6.31 15.39 -1.57
C ASN A 77 5.90 14.44 -2.72
N PRO A 78 4.59 14.33 -3.06
CA PRO A 78 4.11 13.39 -4.09
C PRO A 78 4.72 13.62 -5.47
N LYS A 79 5.16 14.84 -5.78
CA LYS A 79 5.80 15.18 -7.06
C LYS A 79 7.16 14.51 -7.24
N MET A 80 7.78 14.03 -6.16
CA MET A 80 9.06 13.31 -6.21
C MET A 80 8.89 11.83 -6.62
N PHE A 81 7.67 11.31 -6.67
CA PHE A 81 7.39 9.92 -7.04
C PHE A 81 7.02 9.81 -8.53
N SER A 82 7.50 8.76 -9.19
CA SER A 82 7.10 8.47 -10.58
C SER A 82 5.58 8.27 -10.75
N LYS A 83 4.92 7.81 -9.68
CA LYS A 83 3.47 7.73 -9.55
C LYS A 83 3.05 8.42 -8.24
N PRO A 84 2.44 9.61 -8.29
CA PRO A 84 2.09 10.37 -7.08
C PRO A 84 1.20 9.60 -6.11
N GLU A 85 0.32 8.73 -6.61
CA GLU A 85 -0.55 7.89 -5.78
C GLU A 85 0.21 6.96 -4.83
N ARG A 86 1.46 6.62 -5.13
CA ARG A 86 2.28 5.76 -4.25
C ARG A 86 2.74 6.47 -2.99
N ALA A 87 2.76 7.80 -2.97
CA ALA A 87 3.11 8.55 -1.76
C ALA A 87 2.16 8.22 -0.59
N ARG A 88 0.89 7.90 -0.87
CA ARG A 88 -0.11 7.50 0.14
C ARG A 88 0.18 6.14 0.79
N LEU A 89 1.03 5.32 0.17
CA LEU A 89 1.44 4.02 0.70
C LEU A 89 2.56 4.14 1.73
N LEU A 90 3.07 5.34 1.98
CA LEU A 90 4.10 5.58 2.98
C LEU A 90 3.47 6.24 4.20
N GLU A 91 3.46 5.53 5.33
CA GLU A 91 3.13 6.10 6.62
C GLU A 91 4.41 6.69 7.22
N VAL A 92 4.53 8.01 7.13
CA VAL A 92 5.74 8.72 7.57
C VAL A 92 5.59 9.15 9.03
N GLU A 93 6.46 8.65 9.88
CA GLU A 93 6.55 9.00 11.29
C GLU A 93 7.85 9.75 11.62
N ARG A 94 7.85 10.43 12.76
CA ARG A 94 9.04 11.02 13.37
C ARG A 94 9.40 10.23 14.61
N PRO A 95 10.69 10.08 14.93
CA PRO A 95 11.08 9.41 16.16
C PRO A 95 10.51 10.16 17.37
N GLU A 96 10.05 9.42 18.38
CA GLU A 96 9.52 9.99 19.63
C GLU A 96 10.58 10.80 20.40
N GLN A 97 11.86 10.51 20.17
CA GLN A 97 13.00 11.18 20.78
C GLN A 97 14.03 11.53 19.71
N ASP A 98 14.72 12.67 19.89
CA ASP A 98 15.84 13.05 19.01
C ASP A 98 16.98 12.04 19.15
N VAL A 99 17.25 11.32 18.05
CA VAL A 99 18.32 10.33 17.99
C VAL A 99 19.62 11.02 17.60
N ARG A 100 20.66 10.87 18.42
CA ARG A 100 21.98 11.42 18.13
C ARG A 100 22.58 10.75 16.89
N THR A 101 23.22 11.54 16.02
CA THR A 101 23.86 11.08 14.77
C THR A 101 24.70 9.82 14.93
N GLU A 102 25.48 9.71 16.01
CA GLU A 102 26.35 8.57 16.30
C GLU A 102 25.59 7.27 16.65
N ASP A 103 24.37 7.40 17.15
CA ASP A 103 23.53 6.29 17.59
C ASP A 103 22.46 5.89 16.55
N VAL A 104 22.23 6.71 15.51
CA VAL A 104 21.16 6.49 14.52
C VAL A 104 21.21 5.10 13.90
N ALA A 105 22.40 4.62 13.53
CA ALA A 105 22.53 3.30 12.90
C ALA A 105 22.11 2.16 13.85
N ARG A 106 22.51 2.23 15.13
CA ARG A 106 22.15 1.23 16.13
C ARG A 106 20.66 1.31 16.47
N TRP A 107 20.13 2.52 16.65
CA TRP A 107 18.72 2.75 16.89
C TRP A 107 17.87 2.24 15.71
N ALA A 108 18.27 2.54 14.48
CA ALA A 108 17.60 2.08 13.28
C ALA A 108 17.53 0.55 13.22
N GLN A 109 18.65 -0.14 13.48
CA GLN A 109 18.68 -1.60 13.54
C GLN A 109 17.68 -2.15 14.55
N LEU A 110 17.65 -1.60 15.77
CA LEU A 110 16.68 -2.04 16.79
C LEU A 110 15.23 -1.86 16.33
N GLN A 111 14.90 -0.72 15.72
CA GLN A 111 13.53 -0.46 15.29
C GLN A 111 13.09 -1.33 14.10
N LEU A 112 14.02 -1.67 13.21
CA LEU A 112 13.77 -2.58 12.09
C LEU A 112 13.62 -4.03 12.59
N ASP A 113 14.48 -4.47 13.52
CA ASP A 113 14.44 -5.82 14.09
C ASP A 113 13.17 -6.04 14.94
N GLU A 114 12.69 -5.00 15.63
CA GLU A 114 11.43 -5.01 16.37
C GLU A 114 10.18 -4.98 15.44
N GLY A 115 10.37 -4.75 14.13
CA GLY A 115 9.28 -4.63 13.16
C GLY A 115 8.39 -3.42 13.38
N ARG A 116 8.89 -2.39 14.08
CA ARG A 116 8.13 -1.16 14.36
C ARG A 116 8.03 -0.27 13.12
N TYR A 117 9.10 -0.27 12.33
CA TYR A 117 9.21 0.41 11.05
C TYR A 117 9.74 -0.55 9.99
N ASP A 118 9.32 -0.35 8.74
CA ASP A 118 9.83 -1.11 7.59
C ASP A 118 11.10 -0.46 7.01
N ALA A 119 11.25 0.86 7.21
CA ALA A 119 12.42 1.61 6.77
C ALA A 119 12.71 2.80 7.69
N VAL A 120 14.00 3.13 7.79
CA VAL A 120 14.51 4.32 8.49
C VAL A 120 15.22 5.20 7.48
N VAL A 121 14.78 6.45 7.35
CA VAL A 121 15.42 7.44 6.48
C VAL A 121 16.11 8.47 7.37
N TYR A 122 17.43 8.55 7.26
CA TYR A 122 18.24 9.47 8.04
C TYR A 122 18.76 10.62 7.20
N PHE A 123 18.48 11.84 7.65
CA PHE A 123 19.06 13.07 7.13
C PHE A 123 20.10 13.61 8.11
N PRO A 124 21.39 13.63 7.74
CA PRO A 124 22.41 14.18 8.61
C PRO A 124 22.29 15.71 8.74
N PRO A 125 22.82 16.32 9.82
CA PRO A 125 22.65 17.74 10.09
C PRO A 125 23.30 18.65 9.02
N ASP A 126 24.26 18.14 8.27
CA ASP A 126 24.94 18.85 7.17
C ASP A 126 24.30 18.58 5.79
N PHE A 127 23.19 17.84 5.74
CA PHE A 127 22.55 17.43 4.49
C PHE A 127 22.14 18.62 3.61
N SER A 128 21.49 19.63 4.19
CA SER A 128 21.01 20.82 3.46
C SER A 128 22.15 21.59 2.79
N GLN A 129 23.28 21.72 3.49
CA GLN A 129 24.47 22.38 2.95
C GLN A 129 25.04 21.58 1.77
N LYS A 130 25.20 20.26 1.94
CA LYS A 130 25.68 19.36 0.88
C LYS A 130 24.77 19.37 -0.35
N LEU A 131 23.45 19.41 -0.17
CA LEU A 131 22.49 19.46 -1.27
C LEU A 131 22.60 20.78 -2.06
N THR A 132 22.79 21.89 -1.35
CA THR A 132 23.00 23.21 -1.95
C THR A 132 24.29 23.24 -2.77
N ASP A 133 25.38 22.74 -2.21
CA ASP A 133 26.68 22.64 -2.90
C ASP A 133 26.58 21.79 -4.17
N TYR A 134 25.87 20.65 -4.09
CA TYR A 134 25.62 19.78 -5.24
C TYR A 134 24.80 20.48 -6.33
N THR A 135 23.74 21.20 -5.96
CA THR A 135 22.86 21.90 -6.91
C THR A 135 23.64 23.01 -7.63
N ASN A 136 24.47 23.76 -6.90
CA ASN A 136 25.34 24.79 -7.47
C ASN A 136 26.40 24.21 -8.42
N ALA A 137 27.00 23.07 -8.08
CA ALA A 137 27.93 22.37 -8.97
C ALA A 137 27.23 21.85 -10.24
N SER A 138 26.02 21.29 -10.10
CA SER A 138 25.22 20.76 -11.21
C SER A 138 24.72 21.86 -12.16
N GLY A 139 24.34 23.03 -11.61
CA GLY A 139 23.92 24.20 -12.38
C GLY A 139 25.03 24.77 -13.25
N ARG A 140 26.29 24.69 -12.80
CA ARG A 140 27.48 25.10 -13.58
C ARG A 140 27.76 24.19 -14.78
N ILE A 141 27.41 22.91 -14.70
CA ILE A 141 27.62 21.95 -15.81
C ILE A 141 26.64 22.23 -16.97
N LYS A 142 25.41 22.68 -16.67
CA LYS A 142 24.42 23.04 -17.71
C LYS A 142 24.72 24.36 -18.44
N SER A 143 25.55 25.25 -17.89
CA SER A 143 25.86 26.56 -18.52
C SER A 143 27.06 26.54 -19.48
N THR A 144 27.79 25.42 -19.58
CA THR A 144 28.88 25.29 -20.55
C THR A 144 28.34 24.66 -21.82
N GLY A 145 27.61 25.46 -22.58
CA GLY A 145 27.01 25.08 -23.86
C GLY A 145 28.06 24.67 -24.89
N ILE A 146 27.78 23.57 -25.57
CA ILE A 146 28.50 23.05 -26.75
C ILE A 146 28.55 24.15 -27.83
N PRO A 147 29.73 24.49 -28.40
CA PRO A 147 29.79 25.46 -29.48
C PRO A 147 29.15 24.88 -30.75
N HIS A 148 28.15 25.58 -31.29
CA HIS A 148 27.55 25.28 -32.59
C HIS A 148 28.58 25.54 -33.70
N PRO A 149 28.96 24.55 -34.53
CA PRO A 149 29.76 24.80 -35.72
C PRO A 149 28.89 25.50 -36.77
N ARG A 150 29.40 26.60 -37.31
CA ARG A 150 28.87 27.28 -38.50
C ARG A 150 29.24 26.51 -39.76
#